data_AF-A0A699TEV3-F1
#
_entry.id   AF-A0A699TEV3-F1
#
_cell.length_a   1.000
_cell.length_b   1.000
_cell.length_c   1.000
_cell.angle_alpha   90.00
_cell.angle_beta   90.00
_cell.angle_gamma   90.00
#
_symmetry.space_group_name_H-M   'P 1'
#
loop_
_entity.id
_entity.type
_entity.pdbx_description
1 polymer ?
#
loop_
_entity_poly.entity_id
_entity_poly.type
_entity_poly.pdbx_seq_one_letter_code
_entity_poly.pdbx_strand_id
1 'polypeptide(L)' 'LVVVEANPEPLECLAAVLLLLREFAYNRSTHSLTGRSPFLVVYGRNPFTPPDLAPFPGVTQYNAKGIDRAE' A
#
# COMPACT_ATOMS: atom_id res chain seq x y z
N LEU A 1 -6.63 -10.85 18.67
CA LEU A 1 -7.72 -10.20 17.91
C LEU A 1 -8.00 -11.08 16.71
N VAL A 2 -8.85 -12.10 16.89
CA VAL A 2 -9.34 -12.91 15.76
C VAL A 2 -10.33 -12.01 15.05
N VAL A 3 -9.98 -11.52 13.87
CA VAL A 3 -10.98 -10.87 13.00
C VAL A 3 -12.00 -11.95 12.72
N VAL A 4 -13.21 -11.75 13.21
CA VAL A 4 -14.38 -12.52 12.78
C VAL A 4 -14.45 -12.30 11.28
N GLU A 5 -14.08 -13.30 10.49
CA GLU A 5 -14.41 -13.31 9.07
C GLU A 5 -15.93 -13.43 8.99
N ALA A 6 -16.60 -12.27 8.96
CA ALA A 6 -17.90 -12.18 8.34
C ALA A 6 -17.69 -12.66 6.90
N ASN A 7 -18.30 -13.77 6.53
CA ASN A 7 -18.35 -14.25 5.15
C ASN A 7 -19.11 -13.18 4.34
N PRO A 8 -18.42 -12.29 3.62
CA PRO A 8 -19.08 -11.18 2.95
C PRO A 8 -19.91 -11.76 1.81
N GLU A 9 -21.07 -11.16 1.54
CA GLU A 9 -21.85 -11.58 0.39
C GLU A 9 -20.97 -11.49 -0.88
N PRO A 10 -21.12 -12.40 -1.87
CA PRO A 10 -20.24 -12.45 -3.05
C PRO A 10 -20.08 -11.11 -3.78
N LEU A 11 -21.11 -10.26 -3.72
CA LEU A 11 -21.09 -8.91 -4.30
C LEU A 11 -20.20 -7.93 -3.52
N GLU A 12 -20.12 -8.05 -2.19
CA GLU A 12 -19.23 -7.24 -1.35
C GLU A 12 -17.77 -7.63 -1.59
N CYS A 13 -17.49 -8.92 -1.71
CA CYS A 13 -16.17 -9.42 -2.11
C CYS A 13 -15.75 -8.85 -3.47
N LEU A 14 -16.66 -8.86 -4.46
CA LEU A 14 -16.38 -8.28 -5.78
C LEU A 14 -16.13 -6.77 -5.69
N ALA A 15 -16.94 -6.03 -4.92
CA ALA A 15 -16.76 -4.61 -4.71
C ALA A 15 -15.41 -4.29 -4.07
N ALA A 16 -14.98 -5.07 -3.08
CA ALA A 16 -13.67 -4.93 -2.45
C ALA A 16 -12.52 -5.17 -3.44
N VAL A 17 -12.62 -6.21 -4.29
CA VAL A 17 -11.61 -6.48 -5.33
C VAL A 17 -11.54 -5.32 -6.34
N LEU A 18 -12.68 -4.80 -6.77
CA LEU A 18 -12.72 -3.67 -7.71
C LEU A 18 -12.12 -2.38 -7.10
N LEU A 19 -12.38 -2.11 -5.83
CA LEU A 19 -11.80 -0.97 -5.13
C LEU A 19 -10.27 -1.09 -5.08
N LEU A 20 -9.76 -2.25 -4.69
CA LEU A 20 -8.32 -2.51 -4.65
C LEU A 20 -7.65 -2.31 -6.01
N LEU A 21 -8.24 -2.85 -7.08
CA LEU A 21 -7.71 -2.70 -8.44
C LEU A 21 -7.71 -1.24 -8.90
N ARG A 22 -8.76 -0.49 -8.58
CA ARG A 22 -8.88 0.94 -8.90
C ARG A 22 -7.83 1.75 -8.16
N GLU A 23 -7.66 1.53 -6.87
CA GLU A 23 -6.65 2.22 -6.06
C GLU A 23 -5.23 1.92 -6.56
N PHE A 24 -4.95 0.66 -6.89
CA PHE A 24 -3.66 0.27 -7.45
C PHE A 24 -3.40 0.94 -8.80
N ALA A 25 -4.38 0.94 -9.71
CA ALA A 25 -4.27 1.59 -11.01
C ALA A 25 -4.05 3.11 -10.88
N TYR A 26 -4.78 3.76 -9.98
CA TYR A 26 -4.61 5.19 -9.70
C TYR A 26 -3.21 5.50 -9.18
N ASN A 27 -2.75 4.79 -8.15
CA ASN A 27 -1.45 5.02 -7.53
C ASN A 27 -0.25 4.71 -8.44
N ARG A 28 -0.46 3.86 -9.46
CA ARG A 28 0.54 3.55 -10.49
C ARG A 28 0.57 4.56 -11.63
N SER A 29 -0.55 5.23 -11.89
CA SER A 29 -0.68 6.16 -13.02
C SER A 29 0.23 7.38 -12.84
N THR A 30 0.81 7.83 -13.94
CA THR A 30 1.62 9.05 -13.97
C THR A 30 0.71 10.26 -14.04
N HIS A 31 0.88 11.20 -13.11
CA HIS A 31 0.16 12.46 -13.15
C HIS A 31 0.78 13.42 -14.17
N SER A 32 -0.04 14.04 -15.03
CA SER A 32 0.42 14.84 -16.18
C SER A 32 1.27 16.05 -15.78
N LEU A 33 0.92 16.74 -14.69
CA LEU A 33 1.64 17.93 -14.23
C LEU A 33 3.02 17.62 -13.65
N THR A 34 3.16 16.49 -12.95
CA THR A 34 4.39 16.15 -12.21
C THR A 34 5.26 15.14 -12.95
N GLY A 35 4.69 14.43 -13.93
CA GLY A 35 5.36 13.30 -14.60
C GLY A 35 5.66 12.14 -13.65
N ARG A 36 5.03 12.09 -12.46
CA ARG A 36 5.29 11.07 -11.43
C ARG A 36 4.00 10.40 -10.97
N SER A 37 4.11 9.13 -10.58
CA SER A 37 3.02 8.41 -9.92
C SER A 37 3.08 8.58 -8.40
N PRO A 38 1.94 8.48 -7.68
CA PRO A 38 1.92 8.44 -6.22
C PRO A 38 2.89 7.40 -5.63
N PHE A 39 2.98 6.19 -6.21
CA PHE A 39 3.94 5.18 -5.77
C PHE A 39 5.39 5.64 -5.89
N LEU A 40 5.75 6.27 -7.02
CA LEU A 40 7.10 6.78 -7.22
C LEU A 40 7.46 7.85 -6.19
N VAL A 41 6.49 8.69 -5.79
CA VAL A 41 6.69 9.74 -4.79
C VAL A 41 6.90 9.17 -3.39
N VAL A 42 6.09 8.19 -2.97
CA VAL A 42 6.12 7.65 -1.60
C VAL A 42 7.22 6.61 -1.41
N TYR A 43 7.37 5.70 -2.37
CA TYR A 43 8.24 4.52 -2.24
C TYR A 43 9.50 4.59 -3.10
N GLY A 44 9.66 5.63 -3.91
CA GLY A 44 10.79 5.76 -4.84
C GLY A 44 10.76 4.80 -6.03
N ARG A 45 9.68 4.03 -6.21
CA ARG A 45 9.49 3.06 -7.30
C ARG A 45 8.02 2.97 -7.71
N ASN A 46 7.76 2.61 -8.96
CA ASN A 46 6.40 2.35 -9.45
C ASN A 46 6.20 0.85 -9.69
N PRO A 47 5.51 0.12 -8.81
CA PRO A 47 5.38 -1.34 -8.86
C PRO A 47 4.64 -1.83 -10.12
N PHE A 48 4.98 -3.03 -10.60
CA PHE A 48 4.29 -3.66 -11.72
C PHE A 48 3.08 -4.48 -11.26
N THR A 49 3.18 -5.05 -10.06
CA THR A 49 2.18 -5.94 -9.46
C THR A 49 1.98 -5.61 -7.98
N PRO A 50 0.80 -5.91 -7.38
CA PRO A 50 0.57 -5.67 -5.95
C PRO A 50 1.62 -6.31 -5.01
N PRO A 51 2.14 -7.54 -5.28
CA PRO A 51 3.22 -8.13 -4.47
C PRO A 51 4.52 -7.31 -4.42
N ASP A 52 4.80 -6.48 -5.41
CA ASP A 52 6.02 -5.65 -5.44
C ASP A 52 6.03 -4.58 -4.32
N LEU A 53 4.86 -4.28 -3.74
CA LEU A 53 4.68 -3.38 -2.60
C LEU A 53 5.06 -4.01 -1.27
N ALA A 54 5.36 -5.31 -1.22
CA ALA A 54 5.76 -5.97 0.00
C ALA A 54 6.99 -5.27 0.62
N PRO A 55 7.01 -5.08 1.95
CA PRO A 55 8.18 -4.56 2.64
C PRO A 55 9.36 -5.49 2.37
N PHE A 56 10.50 -4.90 2.02
CA PHE A 56 11.70 -5.69 1.76
C PHE A 56 12.11 -6.39 3.07
N PRO A 57 12.33 -7.73 3.05
CA PRO A 57 12.75 -8.45 4.25
C PRO A 57 14.11 -7.90 4.69
N GLY A 58 14.12 -7.09 5.76
CA GLY A 58 15.33 -6.46 6.29
C GLY A 58 15.24 -4.97 6.61
N VAL A 59 14.16 -4.27 6.19
CA VAL A 59 13.95 -2.84 6.56
C VAL A 59 13.05 -2.73 7.79
N THR A 60 13.53 -3.25 8.92
CA THR A 60 13.10 -2.82 10.25
C THR A 60 14.14 -1.83 10.80
N GLN A 61 14.39 -0.75 10.06
CA GLN A 61 15.12 0.38 10.64
C GLN A 61 14.14 1.23 11.43
N TYR A 62 13.85 0.80 12.66
CA TYR A 62 13.36 1.74 13.67
C TYR A 62 14.50 2.73 13.95
N ASN A 63 14.20 4.03 13.92
CA ASN A 63 15.16 5.02 14.38
C ASN A 63 15.29 4.85 15.90
N ALA A 64 16.35 4.19 16.38
CA ALA A 64 16.61 4.00 17.81
C ALA A 64 16.52 5.33 18.61
N LYS A 65 16.80 6.45 17.94
CA LYS A 65 16.74 7.82 18.48
C LYS A 65 15.33 8.37 18.74
N GLY A 66 14.28 7.65 18.33
CA GLY A 66 12.88 8.01 18.62
C GLY A 66 12.40 7.50 19.98
N ILE A 67 13.07 6.50 20.55
CA ILE A 67 12.69 5.85 21.81
C ILE A 67 13.10 6.75 23.00
N ASP A 68 14.30 7.34 22.94
CA ASP A 68 14.84 8.24 23.98
C ASP A 68 14.09 9.58 24.15
N ARG A 69 13.08 9.87 23.32
CA ARG A 69 12.25 11.08 23.42
C ARG A 69 10.84 10.82 23.95
N ALA A 70 10.48 9.55 24.12
CA ALA A 70 9.21 9.13 24.69
C ALA A 70 9.31 8.81 26.20
N GLU A 71 10.52 8.86 26.76
CA GLU A 71 10.78 8.82 28.21
C GLU A 71 10.94 10.22 28.81
#